data_AF-A0A7W0W2H8-F1
#
_entry.id   AF-A0A7W0W2H8-F1
#
_cell.length_a   1.000
_cell.length_b   1.000
_cell.length_c   1.000
_cell.angle_alpha   90.00
_cell.angle_beta   90.00
_cell.angle_gamma   90.00
#
_symmetry.space_group_name_H-M   'P 1'
#
loop_
_entity.id
_entity.type
_entity.pdbx_description
1 polymer ?
#
loop_
_entity_poly.entity_id
_entity_poly.type
_entity_poly.pdbx_seq_one_letter_code
_entity_poly.pdbx_strand_id
1 'polypeptide(L)'
;MIGSGTMTLRPDKTFNENIAYTFAPPGGAAAPDAAITDGTYVQTGTDIVFTVPPIGPDPQFTFTGTIVGLTLTYNDAGFVAVYSR
;
A
#
# COMPACT_ATOMS: atom_id res chain seq x y z
N MET A 1 0.06 10.09 -9.21
CA MET A 1 1.19 10.37 -8.29
C MET A 1 0.66 10.31 -6.88
N ILE A 2 1.27 9.53 -5.98
CA ILE A 2 0.87 9.51 -4.57
C ILE A 2 1.43 10.77 -3.89
N GLY A 3 0.55 11.57 -3.29
CA GLY A 3 0.92 12.81 -2.60
C GLY A 3 1.24 12.59 -1.13
N SER A 4 0.55 11.65 -0.48
CA SER A 4 0.74 11.28 0.92
C SER A 4 0.00 9.97 1.23
N GLY A 5 0.36 9.26 2.28
CA GLY A 5 -0.43 8.16 2.79
C GLY A 5 -0.13 7.84 4.24
N THR A 6 -0.84 6.87 4.78
CA THR A 6 -0.52 6.22 6.05
C THR A 6 -0.73 4.71 5.94
N MET A 7 0.19 3.92 6.49
CA MET A 7 0.00 2.49 6.67
C MET A 7 0.05 2.13 8.16
N THR A 8 -0.94 1.35 8.61
CA THR A 8 -1.02 0.81 9.97
C THR A 8 -0.94 -0.72 9.93
N LEU A 9 0.13 -1.26 10.50
CA LEU A 9 0.26 -2.70 10.75
C LEU A 9 -0.38 -3.04 12.10
N ARG A 10 -1.29 -4.01 12.11
CA ARG A 10 -1.98 -4.45 13.33
C ARG A 10 -1.33 -5.72 13.91
N PRO A 11 -1.47 -5.97 15.23
CA PRO A 11 -0.87 -7.14 15.87
C PRO A 11 -1.41 -8.49 15.36
N ASP A 12 -2.63 -8.52 14.85
CA ASP A 12 -3.33 -9.70 14.32
C ASP A 12 -2.92 -10.07 12.88
N LYS A 13 -1.80 -9.53 12.39
CA LYS A 13 -1.30 -9.73 11.03
C LYS A 13 -2.20 -9.17 9.93
N THR A 14 -3.06 -8.21 10.27
CA THR A 14 -3.78 -7.39 9.30
C THR A 14 -3.13 -6.02 9.13
N PHE A 15 -3.41 -5.34 8.02
CA PHE A 15 -3.00 -3.96 7.82
C PHE A 15 -4.15 -3.14 7.24
N ASN A 16 -4.06 -1.84 7.43
CA ASN A 16 -4.83 -0.86 6.71
C ASN A 16 -3.88 0.17 6.11
N GLU A 17 -4.13 0.54 4.88
CA GLU A 17 -3.45 1.59 4.17
C GLU A 17 -4.46 2.60 3.65
N ASN A 18 -4.10 3.87 3.78
CA ASN A 18 -4.85 4.98 3.22
C ASN A 18 -3.89 5.87 2.45
N ILE A 19 -4.07 5.93 1.13
CA ILE A 19 -3.21 6.68 0.23
C ILE A 19 -4.03 7.75 -0.46
N ALA A 20 -3.51 8.99 -0.47
CA ALA A 20 -3.98 10.05 -1.36
C ALA A 20 -3.11 10.09 -2.62
N TYR A 21 -3.73 9.95 -3.79
CA TYR A 21 -3.06 10.06 -5.08
C TYR A 21 -3.77 11.03 -6.01
N THR A 22 -3.04 11.55 -6.99
CA THR A 22 -3.64 12.25 -8.11
C THR A 22 -3.77 11.27 -9.27
N PHE A 23 -5.01 11.03 -9.70
CA PHE A 23 -5.36 10.26 -10.89
C PHE A 23 -5.50 11.19 -12.10
N ALA A 24 -4.91 10.82 -13.22
CA ALA A 24 -5.03 11.54 -14.48
C ALA A 24 -5.41 10.56 -15.59
N PRO A 25 -6.69 10.49 -16.00
CA PRO A 25 -7.11 9.62 -17.08
C PRO A 25 -6.57 10.13 -18.43
N PRO A 26 -6.39 9.25 -19.44
CA PRO A 26 -5.96 9.66 -20.78
C PRO A 26 -6.86 10.76 -21.36
N GLY A 27 -6.27 11.93 -21.65
CA GLY A 27 -6.99 13.09 -22.20
C GLY A 27 -7.81 13.90 -21.19
N GLY A 28 -7.79 13.55 -19.89
CA GLY A 28 -8.50 14.27 -18.84
C GLY A 28 -7.60 15.10 -17.93
N ALA A 29 -8.22 15.95 -17.11
CA ALA A 29 -7.52 16.68 -16.07
C ALA A 29 -7.17 15.75 -14.89
N ALA A 30 -6.04 16.02 -14.25
CA ALA A 30 -5.64 15.31 -13.05
C ALA A 30 -6.54 15.72 -11.86
N ALA A 31 -6.99 14.76 -11.07
CA ALA A 31 -7.84 14.97 -9.89
C ALA A 31 -7.31 14.21 -8.68
N PRO A 32 -7.45 14.75 -7.46
CA PRO A 32 -7.13 14.01 -6.23
C PRO A 32 -8.12 12.85 -6.05
N ASP A 33 -7.60 11.75 -5.57
CA ASP A 33 -8.29 10.50 -5.31
C ASP A 33 -7.66 9.83 -4.08
N ALA A 34 -8.39 8.91 -3.45
CA ALA A 34 -7.92 8.22 -2.27
C ALA A 34 -8.24 6.72 -2.34
N ALA A 35 -7.24 5.90 -2.03
CA ALA A 35 -7.39 4.46 -1.92
C ALA A 35 -7.29 4.06 -0.45
N ILE A 36 -8.31 3.32 0.02
CA ILE A 36 -8.25 2.59 1.28
C ILE A 36 -8.10 1.12 0.96
N THR A 37 -7.07 0.51 1.51
CA THR A 37 -6.71 -0.88 1.25
C THR A 37 -6.55 -1.61 2.57
N ASP A 38 -7.29 -2.70 2.73
CA ASP A 38 -7.18 -3.58 3.89
C ASP A 38 -6.69 -4.95 3.43
N GLY A 39 -5.86 -5.59 4.24
CA GLY A 39 -5.34 -6.91 3.91
C GLY A 39 -4.62 -7.58 5.06
N THR A 40 -3.87 -8.63 4.73
CA THR A 40 -3.00 -9.35 5.66
C THR A 40 -1.54 -9.17 5.28
N TYR A 41 -0.66 -9.43 6.25
CA TYR A 41 0.78 -9.42 5.99
C TYR A 41 1.50 -10.58 6.66
N VAL A 42 2.60 -11.00 6.04
CA VAL A 42 3.56 -11.94 6.61
C VAL A 42 4.91 -11.27 6.64
N GLN A 43 5.52 -11.18 7.83
CA GLN A 43 6.86 -10.63 8.02
C GLN A 43 7.84 -11.75 8.35
N THR A 44 8.95 -11.80 7.61
CA THR A 44 10.06 -12.75 7.81
C THR A 44 11.37 -11.97 7.89
N GLY A 45 11.90 -11.79 9.11
CA GLY A 45 13.04 -10.90 9.33
C GLY A 45 12.69 -9.45 8.99
N THR A 46 13.46 -8.85 8.07
CA THR A 46 13.18 -7.50 7.54
C THR A 46 12.16 -7.52 6.42
N ASP A 47 11.91 -8.66 5.78
CA ASP A 47 11.04 -8.72 4.61
C ASP A 47 9.58 -8.83 5.05
N ILE A 48 8.69 -8.15 4.33
CA ILE A 48 7.24 -8.19 4.54
C ILE A 48 6.53 -8.38 3.21
N VAL A 49 5.55 -9.28 3.21
CA VAL A 49 4.65 -9.54 2.07
C VAL A 49 3.25 -9.15 2.49
N PHE A 50 2.63 -8.28 1.73
CA PHE A 50 1.25 -7.85 1.89
C PHE A 50 0.36 -8.61 0.92
N THR A 51 -0.84 -8.96 1.37
CA THR A 51 -1.86 -9.61 0.57
C THR A 51 -3.18 -8.89 0.78
N VAL A 52 -3.75 -8.41 -0.33
CA VAL A 52 -5.05 -7.77 -0.33
C VAL A 52 -6.04 -8.74 -0.97
N PRO A 53 -7.13 -9.10 -0.27
CA PRO A 53 -8.14 -10.01 -0.81
C PRO A 53 -8.82 -9.38 -2.03
N PRO A 54 -9.47 -10.19 -2.89
CA PRO A 54 -10.25 -9.66 -4.00
C PRO A 54 -11.40 -8.77 -3.49
N ILE A 55 -11.63 -7.64 -4.16
CA ILE A 55 -12.70 -6.69 -3.85
C ILE A 55 -13.54 -6.48 -5.11
N GLY A 56 -14.76 -7.04 -5.12
CA GLY A 56 -15.64 -6.94 -6.29
C GLY A 56 -15.00 -7.51 -7.56
N PRO A 57 -14.82 -6.71 -8.63
CA PRO A 57 -14.16 -7.15 -9.86
C PRO A 57 -12.63 -7.22 -9.75
N ASP A 58 -12.04 -6.63 -8.72
CA ASP A 58 -10.59 -6.55 -8.57
C ASP A 58 -10.04 -7.86 -7.98
N PRO A 59 -9.08 -8.51 -8.66
CA PRO A 59 -8.50 -9.75 -8.16
C PRO A 59 -7.63 -9.51 -6.93
N GLN A 60 -7.30 -10.60 -6.23
CA GLN A 60 -6.30 -10.57 -5.17
C GLN A 60 -5.00 -9.98 -5.71
N PHE A 61 -4.38 -9.10 -4.93
CA PHE A 61 -3.05 -8.57 -5.24
C PHE A 61 -2.09 -8.70 -4.06
N THR A 62 -0.81 -8.80 -4.39
CA THR A 62 0.28 -8.90 -3.40
C THR A 62 1.36 -7.90 -3.75
N PHE A 63 1.97 -7.33 -2.72
CA PHE A 63 3.12 -6.44 -2.84
C PHE A 63 4.10 -6.72 -1.71
N THR A 64 5.35 -6.32 -1.92
CA THR A 64 6.45 -6.68 -1.01
C THR A 64 7.17 -5.44 -0.54
N GLY A 65 7.70 -5.51 0.68
CA GLY A 65 8.49 -4.45 1.25
C GLY A 65 9.50 -4.95 2.26
N THR A 66 10.20 -4.00 2.85
CA THR A 66 11.21 -4.18 3.87
C THR A 66 10.92 -3.26 5.03
N ILE A 67 10.97 -3.79 6.25
CA ILE A 67 10.90 -3.06 7.50
C ILE A 67 12.30 -2.98 8.11
N VAL A 68 12.80 -1.76 8.29
CA VAL A 68 14.06 -1.48 9.00
C VAL A 68 13.78 -0.45 10.08
N GLY A 69 13.86 -0.88 11.34
CA GLY A 69 13.49 -0.05 12.49
C GLY A 69 12.01 0.34 12.45
N LEU A 70 11.73 1.63 12.34
CA LEU A 70 10.37 2.19 12.24
C LEU A 70 9.98 2.59 10.81
N THR A 71 10.82 2.24 9.83
CA THR A 71 10.58 2.57 8.42
C THR A 71 10.18 1.32 7.65
N LEU A 72 9.02 1.39 6.99
CA LEU A 72 8.58 0.45 5.99
C LEU A 72 8.82 1.07 4.61
N THR A 73 9.52 0.34 3.74
CA THR A 73 9.60 0.64 2.31
C THR A 73 8.97 -0.49 1.55
N TYR A 74 8.00 -0.25 0.67
CA TYR A 74 7.44 -1.30 -0.17
C TYR A 74 7.38 -0.86 -1.64
N ASN A 75 7.36 -1.85 -2.53
CA ASN A 75 7.17 -1.67 -3.96
C ASN A 75 5.87 -2.36 -4.41
N ASP A 76 4.96 -1.57 -4.96
CA ASP A 76 3.73 -2.02 -5.61
C ASP A 76 3.76 -1.63 -7.09
N ALA A 77 3.85 -2.62 -7.99
CA ALA A 77 3.82 -2.42 -9.45
C ALA A 77 4.73 -1.31 -10.01
N GLY A 78 5.91 -1.08 -9.39
CA GLY A 78 6.86 -0.04 -9.80
C GLY A 78 6.70 1.30 -9.08
N PHE A 79 5.72 1.41 -8.18
CA PHE A 79 5.60 2.49 -7.22
C PHE A 79 6.32 2.12 -5.92
N VAL A 80 7.19 3.00 -5.43
CA VAL A 80 7.88 2.83 -4.14
C VAL A 80 7.27 3.78 -3.12
N ALA A 81 6.71 3.21 -2.05
CA ALA A 81 6.22 3.95 -0.89
C ALA A 81 7.19 3.78 0.29
N VAL A 82 7.38 4.87 1.04
CA VAL A 82 8.13 4.85 2.30
C VAL A 82 7.25 5.41 3.41
N TYR A 83 6.97 4.58 4.39
CA TYR A 83 6.26 4.94 5.61
C TYR A 83 7.23 4.94 6.77
N SER A 84 7.44 6.11 7.37
CA SER A 84 8.18 6.26 8.62
C SER A 84 7.22 6.67 9.71
N ARG A 85 7.34 6.04 10.88
CA ARG A 85 6.64 6.46 12.09
C ARG A 85 7.39 7.55 12.84
#